data_AF-S3KIY0-F1
#
_entry.id   AF-S3KIY0-F1
#
_cell.length_a   1.000
_cell.length_b   1.000
_cell.length_c   1.000
_cell.angle_alpha   90.00
_cell.angle_beta   90.00
_cell.angle_gamma   90.00
#
_symmetry.space_group_name_H-M   'P 1'
#
loop_
_entity.id
_entity.type
_entity.pdbx_description
1 polymer ?
#
loop_
_entity_poly.entity_id
_entity_poly.type
_entity_poly.pdbx_seq_one_letter_code
_entity_poly.pdbx_strand_id
1 'polypeptide(L)'
;MNDLEKFITKCEKNGKPYDKINLTDAPELTDEDFENGYFKYFRPPKKTVTIRLDIDNLHWLQSVGKKDYQTRLNGALRWARLNDCPIANI
;
A
#
# COMPACT_ATOMS: atom_id res chain seq x y z
N MET A 1 32.58 -16.66 -33.15
CA MET A 1 31.91 -16.18 -31.92
C MET A 1 31.17 -14.91 -32.26
N ASN A 2 29.84 -14.98 -32.25
CA ASN A 2 28.95 -13.86 -32.53
C ASN A 2 29.20 -12.75 -31.49
N ASP A 3 28.99 -11.47 -31.82
CA ASP A 3 29.30 -10.38 -30.87
C ASP A 3 28.51 -10.53 -29.56
N LEU A 4 27.30 -11.08 -29.62
CA LEU A 4 26.49 -11.41 -28.44
C LEU A 4 27.19 -12.41 -27.50
N GLU A 5 27.81 -13.46 -28.05
CA GLU A 5 28.51 -14.49 -27.26
C GLU A 5 29.74 -13.91 -26.57
N LYS A 6 30.45 -12.98 -27.23
CA LYS A 6 31.58 -12.26 -26.61
C LYS A 6 31.13 -11.40 -25.44
N PHE A 7 29.99 -10.72 -25.58
CA PHE A 7 29.41 -9.92 -24.49
C PHE A 7 28.99 -10.79 -23.31
N ILE A 8 28.30 -11.90 -23.56
CA ILE A 8 27.87 -12.84 -22.52
C ILE A 8 29.11 -13.40 -21.78
N THR A 9 30.11 -13.89 -22.52
CA THR A 9 31.35 -14.40 -21.93
C THR A 9 32.08 -13.36 -21.07
N LYS A 10 32.08 -12.09 -21.50
CA LYS A 10 32.68 -10.98 -20.75
C LYS A 10 31.90 -10.67 -19.47
N CYS A 11 30.58 -10.72 -19.51
CA CYS A 11 29.72 -10.51 -18.34
C CYS A 11 29.85 -11.66 -17.34
N GLU A 12 29.81 -12.90 -17.80
CA GLU A 12 29.94 -14.11 -16.97
C GLU A 12 31.29 -14.17 -16.26
N LYS A 13 32.39 -13.77 -16.93
CA LYS A 13 33.73 -13.69 -16.33
C LYS A 13 33.80 -12.75 -15.12
N ASN A 14 32.96 -11.71 -15.09
CA ASN A 14 32.91 -10.73 -14.00
C ASN A 14 31.75 -10.96 -13.02
N GLY A 15 30.86 -11.91 -13.32
CA GLY A 15 29.71 -12.25 -12.48
C GLY A 15 30.17 -12.93 -11.19
N LYS A 16 29.63 -12.49 -10.05
CA LYS A 16 29.78 -13.23 -8.79
C LYS A 16 28.74 -14.35 -8.73
N PRO A 17 29.07 -15.53 -8.19
CA PRO A 17 28.08 -16.54 -7.84
C PRO A 17 27.03 -15.97 -6.88
N TYR A 18 25.79 -16.44 -6.99
CA TYR A 18 24.68 -16.00 -6.13
C TYR A 18 25.02 -16.08 -4.64
N ASP A 19 25.69 -17.16 -4.21
CA ASP A 19 26.11 -17.38 -2.81
C ASP A 19 27.15 -16.35 -2.29
N LYS A 20 27.75 -15.56 -3.18
CA LYS A 20 28.75 -14.53 -2.85
C LYS A 20 28.22 -13.11 -3.04
N ILE A 21 26.93 -12.96 -3.35
CA ILE A 21 26.29 -11.64 -3.40
C ILE A 21 26.11 -11.18 -1.96
N ASN A 22 26.65 -9.99 -1.66
CA ASN A 22 26.44 -9.39 -0.36
C ASN A 22 25.09 -8.67 -0.36
N LEU A 23 24.20 -9.03 0.57
CA LEU A 23 22.85 -8.49 0.73
C LEU A 23 22.70 -7.66 2.02
N THR A 24 23.79 -7.29 2.70
CA THR A 24 23.73 -6.52 3.96
C THR A 24 23.06 -5.15 3.82
N ASP A 25 23.11 -4.54 2.64
CA ASP A 25 22.50 -3.24 2.35
C ASP A 25 21.02 -3.35 1.90
N ALA A 26 20.65 -4.50 1.34
CA ALA A 26 19.30 -4.80 0.86
C ALA A 26 18.95 -6.26 1.22
N PRO A 27 18.51 -6.52 2.47
CA PRO A 27 18.08 -7.85 2.86
C PRO A 27 16.90 -8.28 1.99
N GLU A 28 16.80 -9.59 1.75
CA GLU A 28 15.66 -10.16 1.04
C GLU A 28 14.39 -9.94 1.84
N LEU A 29 13.32 -9.59 1.13
CA LEU A 29 12.02 -9.37 1.74
C LEU A 29 11.44 -10.73 2.11
N THR A 30 11.17 -10.95 3.40
CA THR A 30 10.49 -12.17 3.85
C THR A 30 8.99 -12.09 3.61
N ASP A 31 8.30 -13.23 3.62
CA ASP A 31 6.84 -13.25 3.52
C ASP A 31 6.18 -12.50 4.69
N GLU A 32 6.78 -12.57 5.90
CA GLU A 32 6.33 -11.83 7.09
C GLU A 32 6.50 -10.31 6.92
N ASP A 33 7.57 -9.86 6.26
CA ASP A 33 7.76 -8.45 5.91
C ASP A 33 6.74 -7.97 4.88
N PHE A 34 6.29 -8.87 4.00
CA PHE A 34 5.26 -8.57 3.00
C PHE A 34 3.87 -8.46 3.64
N GLU A 35 3.56 -9.35 4.59
CA GLU A 35 2.29 -9.33 5.35
C GLU A 35 2.17 -8.10 6.24
N ASN A 36 3.26 -7.71 6.91
CA ASN A 36 3.29 -6.54 7.79
C ASN A 36 3.68 -5.24 7.06
N GLY A 37 3.98 -5.34 5.76
CA GLY A 37 4.48 -4.25 4.94
C GLY A 37 3.45 -3.14 4.75
N TYR A 38 3.76 -1.92 5.21
CA TYR A 38 2.97 -0.75 4.89
C TYR A 38 3.32 -0.23 3.49
N PHE A 39 2.57 -0.67 2.48
CA PHE A 39 2.75 -0.17 1.11
C PHE A 39 2.36 1.32 1.03
N LYS A 40 3.37 2.20 1.08
CA LYS A 40 3.21 3.67 1.03
C LYS A 40 2.30 4.18 -0.11
N TYR A 41 2.23 3.43 -1.22
CA TYR A 41 1.45 3.80 -2.41
C TYR A 41 0.21 2.94 -2.62
N PHE A 42 -0.08 1.97 -1.75
CA PHE A 42 -1.28 1.17 -1.88
C PHE A 42 -2.51 2.02 -1.54
N ARG A 43 -3.41 2.13 -2.51
CA ARG A 43 -4.71 2.79 -2.34
C ARG A 43 -5.79 1.74 -2.52
N PRO A 44 -6.54 1.40 -1.45
CA PRO A 44 -7.65 0.48 -1.57
C PRO A 44 -8.65 0.96 -2.65
N PRO A 45 -9.16 0.05 -3.49
CA PRO A 45 -10.16 0.40 -4.49
C PRO A 45 -11.41 0.97 -3.81
N LYS A 46 -11.95 2.06 -4.35
CA LYS A 46 -13.17 2.71 -3.84
C LYS A 46 -14.35 2.28 -4.69
N LYS A 47 -15.45 1.87 -4.05
CA LYS A 47 -16.73 1.61 -4.70
C LYS A 47 -17.66 2.79 -4.45
N THR A 48 -18.20 3.38 -5.51
CA THR A 48 -19.21 4.43 -5.39
C THR A 48 -20.52 3.80 -4.93
N VAL A 49 -21.01 4.24 -3.78
CA VAL A 49 -22.29 3.82 -3.20
C VAL A 49 -23.09 5.05 -2.81
N THR A 50 -24.42 4.98 -2.96
CA THR A 50 -25.33 6.04 -2.51
C THR A 50 -25.76 5.72 -1.08
N ILE A 51 -25.45 6.62 -0.14
CA ILE A 51 -25.83 6.50 1.27
C ILE A 51 -26.58 7.75 1.71
N ARG A 52 -27.39 7.63 2.77
CA ARG A 52 -27.95 8.77 3.47
C ARG A 52 -27.08 9.07 4.69
N LEU A 53 -26.81 10.35 4.92
CA LEU A 53 -26.05 10.84 6.06
C LEU A 53 -26.90 11.88 6.79
N ASP A 54 -26.86 11.86 8.11
CA ASP A 54 -27.47 12.91 8.91
C ASP A 54 -26.81 14.26 8.64
N ILE A 55 -27.60 15.31 8.74
CA ILE A 55 -27.20 16.68 8.36
C ILE A 55 -26.05 17.17 9.25
N ASP A 56 -26.11 16.88 10.55
CA ASP A 56 -25.06 17.20 11.53
C ASP A 56 -23.72 16.54 11.19
N ASN A 57 -23.75 15.25 10.85
CA ASN A 57 -22.58 14.49 10.42
C ASN A 57 -22.00 15.05 9.11
N LEU A 58 -22.87 15.43 8.16
CA LEU A 58 -22.43 16.09 6.93
C LEU A 58 -21.78 17.45 7.21
N HIS A 59 -22.35 18.26 8.09
CA HIS A 59 -21.78 19.55 8.49
C HIS A 59 -20.44 19.38 9.20
N TRP A 60 -20.34 18.43 10.14
CA TRP A 60 -19.09 18.11 10.82
C TRP A 60 -18.01 17.70 9.81
N LEU A 61 -18.33 16.79 8.89
CA LEU A 61 -17.40 16.39 7.84
C LEU A 61 -17.00 17.59 6.98
N GLN A 62 -17.92 18.48 6.61
CA GLN A 62 -17.65 19.65 5.77
C GLN A 62 -17.00 20.83 6.50
N SER A 63 -16.94 20.83 7.83
CA SER A 63 -16.38 21.92 8.64
C SER A 63 -14.93 22.28 8.27
N VAL A 64 -14.13 21.27 7.91
CA VAL A 64 -12.73 21.42 7.46
C VAL A 64 -12.64 21.83 5.98
N GLY A 65 -13.71 21.67 5.21
CA GLY A 65 -13.80 22.07 3.80
C GLY A 65 -14.68 21.13 2.97
N LYS A 66 -15.33 21.66 1.93
CA LYS A 66 -16.32 20.90 1.14
C LYS A 66 -15.74 19.91 0.13
N LYS A 67 -14.49 20.10 -0.33
CA LYS A 67 -13.92 19.33 -1.46
C LYS A 67 -13.64 17.86 -1.13
N ASP A 68 -13.25 17.56 0.11
CA ASP A 68 -12.69 16.25 0.47
C ASP A 68 -13.47 15.50 1.57
N TYR A 69 -14.74 15.86 1.80
CA TYR A 69 -15.55 15.26 2.86
C TYR A 69 -15.73 13.74 2.67
N GLN A 70 -15.82 13.27 1.42
CA GLN A 70 -15.92 11.84 1.10
C GLN A 70 -14.65 11.07 1.48
N THR A 71 -13.48 11.69 1.33
CA THR A 71 -12.21 11.09 1.76
C THR A 71 -12.14 11.02 3.29
N ARG A 72 -12.61 12.06 3.98
CA ARG A 72 -12.69 12.09 5.46
C ARG A 72 -13.67 11.06 6.00
N LEU A 73 -14.84 10.91 5.36
CA LEU A 73 -15.82 9.89 5.71
C LEU A 73 -15.21 8.50 5.66
N ASN A 74 -14.52 8.16 4.57
CA ASN A 74 -13.82 6.87 4.46
C ASN A 74 -12.74 6.70 5.53
N GLY A 75 -12.04 7.78 5.89
CA GLY A 75 -11.07 7.79 6.98
C GLY A 75 -11.70 7.50 8.33
N ALA A 76 -12.82 8.17 8.65
CA ALA A 76 -13.57 7.98 9.88
C ALA A 76 -14.11 6.54 9.98
N LEU A 77 -14.69 6.01 8.91
CA LEU A 77 -15.15 4.61 8.85
C LEU A 77 -14.00 3.61 9.04
N ARG A 78 -12.83 3.88 8.45
CA ARG A 78 -11.65 3.04 8.65
C ARG A 78 -11.18 3.07 10.10
N TRP A 79 -11.13 4.26 10.70
CA TRP A 79 -10.78 4.42 12.10
C TRP A 79 -11.77 3.67 12.99
N ALA A 80 -13.08 3.83 12.78
CA ALA A 80 -14.10 3.12 13.55
C ALA A 80 -13.94 1.60 13.44
N ARG A 81 -13.70 1.07 12.23
CA ARG A 81 -13.45 -0.37 12.02
C ARG A 81 -12.18 -0.87 12.73
N LEU A 82 -11.13 -0.06 12.80
CA LEU A 82 -9.86 -0.43 13.46
C LEU A 82 -9.91 -0.32 14.99
N ASN A 83 -10.91 0.39 15.53
CA ASN A 83 -11.11 0.58 16.96
C ASN A 83 -12.34 -0.20 17.45
N ASP A 84 -12.67 -1.32 16.78
CA ASP A 84 -13.76 -2.24 17.15
C ASP A 84 -15.11 -1.55 17.41
N CYS A 85 -15.43 -0.53 16.61
CA CYS A 85 -16.72 0.14 16.69
C CYS A 85 -17.86 -0.88 16.47
N PRO A 86 -18.81 -1.02 17.41
CA PRO A 86 -19.88 -1.99 17.29
C PRO A 86 -20.82 -1.58 16.14
N ILE A 87 -20.73 -2.32 15.04
CA ILE A 87 -21.65 -2.17 13.90
C ILE A 87 -22.89 -3.06 14.08
N ALA A 88 -22.80 -4.08 14.95
CA ALA A 88 -23.93 -4.88 15.37
C ALA A 88 -24.59 -4.23 16.60
N ASN A 89 -25.91 -4.05 16.50
CA ASN A 89 -26.84 -3.48 17.47
C ASN A 89 -27.16 -1.98 17.26
N ILE A 90 -28.05 -1.72 16.30
CA ILE A 90 -29.08 -0.67 16.39
C ILE A 90 -30.38 -1.31 15.93
#